data_AF-A0A6L2P768-F1
#
_entry.id   AF-A0A6L2P768-F1
#
_cell.length_a   1.000
_cell.length_b   1.000
_cell.length_c   1.000
_cell.angle_alpha   90.00
_cell.angle_beta   90.00
_cell.angle_gamma   90.00
#
_symmetry.space_group_name_H-M   'P 1'
#
loop_
_entity.id
_entity.type
_entity.pdbx_description
1 polymer ?
#
loop_
_entity_poly.entity_id
_entity_poly.type
_entity_poly.pdbx_seq_one_letter_code
_entity_poly.pdbx_strand_id
1 'polypeptide(L)'
;MMVKRIGELEHILADLIQVNKTMEERLDKHGARLYTLEQLDIPQQVSIAVSEVVTDAVDWAMQALLRNRFRDLPEADMKEILHQRLWESDSYKSHKDHMQLFEALEKSINREHSKELAHDLAEG
;
A
#
# COMPACT_ATOMS: atom_id res chain seq x y z
N MET A 1 -10.57 -75.16 -10.71
CA MET A 1 -11.32 -73.95 -11.14
C MET A 1 -11.53 -72.96 -9.98
N MET A 2 -11.80 -73.41 -8.74
CA MET A 2 -11.94 -72.53 -7.56
C MET A 2 -10.65 -71.81 -7.15
N VAL A 3 -9.51 -72.50 -7.08
CA VAL A 3 -8.22 -71.89 -6.66
C VAL A 3 -7.81 -70.71 -7.54
N LYS A 4 -8.04 -70.81 -8.86
CA LYS A 4 -7.77 -69.71 -9.80
C LYS A 4 -8.66 -68.48 -9.53
N ARG A 5 -9.96 -68.71 -9.24
CA ARG A 5 -10.90 -67.63 -8.91
C ARG A 5 -10.57 -66.95 -7.58
N ILE A 6 -10.05 -67.70 -6.61
CA ILE A 6 -9.59 -67.13 -5.33
C ILE A 6 -8.42 -66.18 -5.56
N GLY A 7 -7.41 -66.60 -6.35
CA GLY A 7 -6.28 -65.73 -6.68
C GLY A 7 -6.70 -64.47 -7.46
N GLU A 8 -7.65 -64.60 -8.39
CA GLU A 8 -8.22 -63.43 -9.11
C GLU A 8 -8.90 -62.44 -8.14
N LEU A 9 -9.64 -62.94 -7.14
CA LEU A 9 -10.26 -62.10 -6.11
C LEU A 9 -9.23 -61.42 -5.19
N GLU A 10 -8.15 -62.12 -4.82
CA GLU A 10 -7.07 -61.57 -4.00
C GLU A 10 -6.37 -60.40 -4.70
N HIS A 11 -6.10 -60.53 -6.00
CA HIS A 11 -5.53 -59.45 -6.80
C HIS A 11 -6.46 -58.23 -6.87
N ILE A 12 -7.76 -58.45 -7.14
CA ILE A 12 -8.75 -57.37 -7.18
C ILE A 12 -8.83 -56.66 -5.81
N LEU A 13 -8.82 -57.41 -4.71
CA LEU A 13 -8.86 -56.83 -3.36
C LEU A 13 -7.61 -55.98 -3.08
N ALA A 14 -6.43 -56.45 -3.49
CA ALA A 14 -5.18 -55.69 -3.34
C ALA A 14 -5.21 -54.37 -4.12
N ASP A 15 -5.69 -54.39 -5.36
CA ASP A 15 -5.85 -53.19 -6.19
C ASP A 15 -6.84 -52.20 -5.56
N LEU A 16 -7.97 -52.69 -5.05
CA LEU A 16 -8.97 -51.86 -4.36
C LEU A 16 -8.40 -51.20 -3.10
N ILE A 17 -7.61 -51.93 -2.30
CA ILE A 17 -6.94 -51.39 -1.11
C ILE A 17 -5.97 -50.27 -1.50
N GLN A 18 -5.19 -50.46 -2.57
CA GLN A 18 -4.23 -49.45 -3.04
C GLN A 18 -4.94 -48.19 -3.55
N VAL A 19 -6.03 -48.35 -4.32
CA VAL A 19 -6.85 -47.24 -4.79
C VAL A 19 -7.45 -46.48 -3.61
N ASN A 20 -8.02 -47.18 -2.63
CA ASN A 20 -8.63 -46.54 -1.47
C ASN A 20 -7.62 -45.72 -0.67
N LYS A 21 -6.43 -46.28 -0.42
CA LYS A 21 -5.33 -45.55 0.24
C LYS A 21 -4.98 -44.25 -0.51
N THR A 22 -4.89 -44.32 -1.84
CA THR A 22 -4.59 -43.15 -2.68
C THR A 22 -5.72 -42.12 -2.62
N MET A 23 -6.98 -42.56 -2.51
CA MET A 23 -8.13 -41.67 -2.37
C MET A 23 -8.15 -40.96 -1.02
N GLU A 24 -7.88 -41.67 0.07
CA GLU A 24 -7.76 -41.08 1.42
C GLU A 24 -6.70 -39.98 1.46
N GLU A 25 -5.49 -40.24 0.96
CA GLU A 25 -4.41 -39.25 0.89
C GLU A 25 -4.79 -38.01 0.06
N ARG A 26 -5.57 -38.20 -1.01
CA ARG A 26 -6.09 -37.08 -1.81
C ARG A 26 -7.14 -36.31 -1.03
N LEU A 27 -8.07 -36.98 -0.37
CA LEU A 27 -9.13 -36.33 0.41
C LEU A 27 -8.54 -35.47 1.53
N ASP A 28 -7.54 -35.97 2.25
CA ASP A 28 -6.84 -35.21 3.28
C ASP A 28 -6.22 -33.92 2.72
N LYS A 29 -5.54 -34.01 1.56
CA LYS A 29 -4.97 -32.84 0.88
C LYS A 29 -6.03 -31.83 0.45
N HIS A 30 -7.17 -32.29 -0.05
CA HIS A 30 -8.26 -31.39 -0.46
C HIS A 30 -8.96 -30.78 0.76
N GLY A 31 -9.13 -31.54 1.84
CA GLY A 31 -9.67 -31.04 3.11
C GLY A 31 -8.82 -29.92 3.69
N ALA A 32 -7.50 -30.09 3.72
CA ALA A 32 -6.58 -29.04 4.16
C ALA A 32 -6.68 -27.76 3.32
N ARG A 33 -6.80 -27.90 1.99
CA ARG A 33 -6.96 -26.74 1.09
C ARG A 33 -8.30 -26.03 1.29
N LEU A 34 -9.38 -26.78 1.47
CA LEU A 34 -10.71 -26.22 1.73
C LEU A 34 -10.72 -25.43 3.05
N TYR A 35 -10.10 -25.96 4.10
CA TYR A 35 -9.95 -25.26 5.37
C TYR A 35 -9.26 -23.89 5.20
N THR A 36 -8.17 -23.83 4.41
CA THR A 36 -7.50 -22.55 4.10
C THR A 36 -8.40 -21.60 3.30
N LEU A 37 -9.17 -22.11 2.33
CA LEU A 37 -10.08 -21.31 1.51
C LEU A 37 -11.27 -20.78 2.29
N GLU A 38 -11.79 -21.53 3.26
CA GLU A 38 -12.90 -21.11 4.11
C GLU A 38 -12.48 -20.02 5.09
N GLN A 39 -11.20 -20.01 5.49
CA GLN A 39 -10.61 -18.98 6.34
C GLN A 39 -10.19 -17.71 5.57
N LEU A 40 -10.17 -17.76 4.23
CA LEU A 40 -9.83 -16.61 3.42
C LEU A 40 -10.99 -15.61 3.42
N ASP A 41 -10.81 -14.49 4.12
CA ASP A 41 -11.68 -13.32 3.97
C ASP A 41 -11.34 -12.60 2.66
N ILE A 42 -11.77 -13.20 1.54
CA ILE A 42 -11.57 -12.67 0.18
C ILE A 42 -12.10 -11.24 0.08
N PRO A 43 -13.30 -10.89 0.58
CA PRO A 43 -13.77 -9.51 0.59
C PRO A 43 -12.78 -8.54 1.26
N GLN A 44 -12.25 -8.89 2.44
CA GLN A 44 -11.28 -8.03 3.12
C GLN A 44 -9.97 -7.90 2.35
N GLN A 45 -9.42 -9.01 1.84
CA GLN A 45 -8.16 -8.96 1.09
C GLN A 45 -8.28 -8.15 -0.20
N VAL A 46 -9.39 -8.31 -0.93
CA VAL A 46 -9.67 -7.49 -2.11
C VAL A 46 -9.81 -6.03 -1.72
N SER A 47 -10.49 -5.72 -0.62
CA SER A 47 -10.61 -4.34 -0.13
C SER A 47 -9.25 -3.72 0.20
N ILE A 48 -8.34 -4.46 0.81
CA ILE A 48 -6.98 -3.99 1.13
C ILE A 48 -6.21 -3.71 -0.17
N ALA A 49 -6.15 -4.69 -1.08
CA ALA A 49 -5.41 -4.55 -2.33
C ALA A 49 -5.94 -3.40 -3.20
N VAL A 50 -7.26 -3.23 -3.27
CA VAL A 50 -7.88 -2.11 -3.97
C VAL A 50 -7.53 -0.78 -3.30
N SER A 51 -7.56 -0.72 -1.97
CA SER A 51 -7.23 0.51 -1.23
C SER A 51 -5.78 0.93 -1.47
N GLU A 52 -4.84 -0.01 -1.49
CA GLU A 52 -3.42 0.27 -1.79
C GLU A 52 -3.26 0.86 -3.20
N VAL A 53 -3.84 0.20 -4.21
CA VAL A 53 -3.75 0.66 -5.61
C VAL A 53 -4.41 2.03 -5.79
N VAL A 54 -5.55 2.26 -5.15
CA VAL A 54 -6.26 3.55 -5.22
C VAL A 54 -5.44 4.64 -4.54
N THR A 55 -4.87 4.39 -3.36
CA THR A 55 -4.00 5.36 -2.66
C THR A 55 -2.79 5.73 -3.53
N ASP A 56 -2.10 4.75 -4.10
CA ASP A 56 -0.94 5.00 -4.98
C ASP A 56 -1.32 5.83 -6.22
N ALA A 57 -2.46 5.51 -6.85
CA ALA A 57 -2.94 6.25 -8.01
C ALA A 57 -3.33 7.69 -7.68
N VAL A 58 -3.99 7.89 -6.53
CA VAL A 58 -4.36 9.23 -6.02
C VAL A 58 -3.12 10.04 -5.69
N ASP A 59 -2.15 9.46 -4.99
CA ASP A 59 -0.89 10.13 -4.65
C ASP A 59 -0.14 10.55 -5.91
N TRP A 60 -0.04 9.67 -6.91
CA TRP A 60 0.57 10.01 -8.19
C TRP A 60 -0.15 11.16 -8.89
N ALA A 61 -1.49 11.10 -8.97
CA ALA A 61 -2.29 12.13 -9.62
C ALA A 61 -2.15 13.49 -8.91
N MET A 62 -2.18 13.50 -7.58
CA MET A 62 -2.00 14.70 -6.77
C MET A 62 -0.60 15.29 -6.95
N GLN A 63 0.44 14.46 -6.91
CA GLN A 63 1.81 14.92 -7.16
C GLN A 63 1.98 15.48 -8.56
N ALA A 64 1.43 14.82 -9.59
CA ALA A 64 1.50 15.30 -10.96
C ALA A 64 0.78 16.64 -11.15
N LEU A 65 -0.41 16.78 -10.55
CA LEU A 65 -1.19 18.02 -10.59
C LEU A 65 -0.43 19.18 -9.91
N LEU A 66 0.10 18.93 -8.71
CA LEU A 66 0.87 19.93 -7.98
C LEU A 66 2.15 20.32 -8.73
N ARG A 67 2.90 19.34 -9.24
CA ARG A 67 4.10 19.59 -10.06
C ARG A 67 3.78 20.44 -11.28
N ASN A 68 2.67 20.17 -11.98
CA ASN A 68 2.29 20.96 -13.14
C ASN A 68 1.87 22.38 -12.75
N ARG A 69 1.09 22.54 -11.68
CA ARG A 69 0.59 23.86 -11.25
C ARG A 69 1.68 24.78 -10.73
N PHE A 70 2.69 24.21 -10.07
CA PHE A 70 3.77 24.96 -9.45
C PHE A 70 5.07 24.87 -10.26
N ARG A 71 5.06 24.29 -11.47
CA ARG A 71 6.27 24.06 -12.28
C ARG A 71 7.08 25.33 -12.49
N ASP A 72 6.39 26.41 -12.81
CA ASP A 72 7.00 27.68 -13.21
C ASP A 72 6.95 28.72 -12.09
N LEU A 73 6.48 28.33 -10.89
CA LEU A 73 6.37 29.25 -9.77
C LEU A 73 7.72 29.32 -9.02
N PRO A 74 8.25 30.52 -8.70
CA PRO A 74 9.42 30.67 -7.85
C PRO A 74 9.22 30.01 -6.48
N GLU A 75 10.32 29.51 -5.89
CA GLU A 75 10.27 28.87 -4.57
C GLU A 75 9.77 29.83 -3.47
N ALA A 76 10.13 31.12 -3.55
CA ALA A 76 9.66 32.14 -2.62
C ALA A 76 8.13 32.28 -2.65
N ASP A 77 7.54 32.36 -3.85
CA ASP A 77 6.10 32.46 -4.04
C ASP A 77 5.38 31.18 -3.57
N MET A 78 5.97 29.99 -3.79
CA MET A 78 5.44 28.73 -3.25
C MET A 78 5.39 28.77 -1.71
N LYS A 79 6.48 29.21 -1.07
CA LYS A 79 6.58 29.31 0.39
C LYS A 79 5.56 30.29 0.96
N GLU A 80 5.36 31.44 0.31
CA GLU A 80 4.39 32.44 0.73
C GLU A 80 2.94 31.91 0.63
N ILE A 81 2.59 31.27 -0.49
CA ILE A 81 1.27 30.66 -0.67
C ILE A 81 1.01 29.57 0.39
N LEU A 82 2.02 28.75 0.69
CA LEU A 82 1.91 27.71 1.72
C LEU A 82 1.74 28.32 3.11
N HIS A 83 2.54 29.32 3.46
CA HIS A 83 2.46 30.00 4.74
C HIS A 83 1.07 30.63 4.93
N GLN A 84 0.58 31.36 3.93
CA GLN A 84 -0.73 32.01 3.98
C GLN A 84 -1.86 31.00 4.15
N ARG A 85 -1.89 29.93 3.35
CA ARG A 85 -2.95 28.91 3.42
C ARG A 85 -2.96 28.16 4.75
N LEU A 86 -1.78 27.78 5.25
CA LEU A 86 -1.65 27.08 6.53
C LEU A 86 -2.10 27.98 7.69
N TRP A 87 -1.72 29.26 7.66
CA TRP A 87 -2.11 30.24 8.66
C TRP A 87 -3.62 30.52 8.64
N GLU A 88 -4.19 30.84 7.47
CA GLU A 88 -5.62 31.18 7.33
C GLU A 88 -6.56 30.07 7.76
N SER A 89 -6.17 28.81 7.53
CA SER A 89 -6.97 27.64 7.89
C SER A 89 -6.66 27.09 9.28
N ASP A 90 -5.69 27.69 10.00
CA ASP A 90 -5.13 27.17 11.25
C ASP A 90 -4.66 25.69 11.16
N SER A 91 -4.46 25.16 9.95
CA SER A 91 -4.25 23.72 9.73
C SER A 91 -2.90 23.24 10.26
N TYR A 92 -1.93 24.15 10.43
CA TYR A 92 -0.64 23.83 11.04
C TYR A 92 -0.76 23.44 12.52
N LYS A 93 -1.84 23.84 13.20
CA LYS A 93 -2.12 23.48 14.60
C LYS A 93 -2.73 22.08 14.75
N SER A 94 -3.20 21.46 13.67
CA SER A 94 -3.95 20.21 13.74
C SER A 94 -3.09 19.01 14.16
N HIS A 95 -1.79 19.05 13.87
CA HIS A 95 -0.86 17.96 14.15
C HIS A 95 0.51 18.52 14.50
N LYS A 96 1.19 17.87 15.47
CA LYS A 96 2.58 18.20 15.85
C LYS A 96 3.55 18.29 14.67
N ASP A 97 3.47 17.36 13.72
CA ASP A 97 4.36 17.33 12.56
C ASP A 97 4.10 18.53 11.64
N HIS A 98 2.84 18.95 11.49
CA HIS A 98 2.49 20.15 10.73
C HIS A 98 3.03 21.42 11.40
N MET A 99 2.99 21.50 12.73
CA MET A 99 3.57 22.62 13.48
C MET A 99 5.08 22.72 13.22
N GLN A 100 5.81 21.61 13.27
CA GLN A 100 7.25 21.59 13.01
C GLN A 100 7.58 22.01 11.58
N LEU A 101 6.80 21.55 10.59
CA LEU A 101 6.95 21.96 9.21
C LEU A 101 6.67 23.45 9.02
N PHE A 102 5.66 23.99 9.70
CA PHE A 102 5.32 25.41 9.65
C PHE A 102 6.43 26.29 10.26
N GLU A 103 6.98 25.91 11.42
CA GLU A 103 8.13 26.61 12.00
C GLU A 103 9.37 26.57 11.10
N ALA A 104 9.61 25.45 10.42
CA ALA A 104 10.71 25.33 9.46
C ALA A 104 10.50 26.21 8.23
N LEU A 105 9.26 26.28 7.74
CA LEU A 105 8.86 27.16 6.64
C LEU A 105 9.08 28.63 7.00
N GLU A 106 8.61 29.06 8.17
CA GLU A 106 8.77 30.43 8.68
C GLU A 106 10.25 30.82 8.81
N LYS A 107 11.09 29.92 9.34
CA LYS A 107 12.55 30.12 9.40
C LYS A 107 13.18 30.25 8.01
N SER A 108 12.71 29.48 7.03
CA SER A 108 13.22 29.55 5.66
C SER A 108 12.89 30.90 5.02
N ILE A 109 11.64 31.35 5.12
CA ILE A 109 11.18 32.63 4.55
C ILE A 109 11.99 33.79 5.13
N ASN A 110 12.14 33.83 6.46
CA ASN A 110 12.92 34.85 7.14
C ASN A 110 14.40 34.88 6.71
N ARG A 111 14.98 33.71 6.42
CA ARG A 111 16.37 33.61 5.93
C ARG A 111 16.54 34.18 4.53
N GLU A 112 15.56 33.97 3.64
CA GLU A 112 15.57 34.54 2.28
C GLU A 112 15.48 36.06 2.33
N HIS A 113 14.54 36.62 3.09
CA HIS A 113 14.43 38.06 3.27
C HIS A 113 15.68 38.70 3.85
N SER A 114 16.32 38.05 4.84
CA SER A 114 17.57 38.56 5.40
C SER A 114 18.73 38.58 4.41
N LYS A 115 18.77 37.64 3.44
CA LYS A 115 19.83 37.61 2.42
C LYS A 115 19.61 38.68 1.36
N GLU A 116 18.37 38.87 0.92
CA GLU A 116 17.98 39.91 -0.03
C GLU A 116 18.31 41.29 0.53
N LEU A 117 17.93 41.56 1.78
CA LEU A 117 18.21 42.83 2.45
C LEU A 117 19.71 43.10 2.64
N ALA A 118 20.51 42.04 2.87
CA ALA A 118 21.97 42.16 2.95
C ALA A 118 22.63 42.40 1.59
N HIS A 119 22.05 41.89 0.51
CA HIS A 119 22.52 42.10 -0.86
C HIS A 119 22.28 43.55 -1.31
N ASP A 120 21.06 44.07 -1.08
CA ASP A 120 20.69 45.45 -1.42
C ASP A 120 21.56 46.49 -0.70
N LEU A 121 21.98 46.20 0.53
CA LEU A 121 22.89 47.05 1.30
C LEU A 121 24.35 47.00 0.83
N ALA A 122 24.75 45.98 0.08
CA ALA A 122 26.11 45.80 -0.42
C ALA A 122 26.29 46.36 -1.86
N GLU A 123 25.21 46.51 -2.61
CA GLU A 123 25.22 47.05 -3.99
C GLU A 123 24.90 48.57 -4.08
N GLY A 124 24.41 49.20 -3.02
CA GLY A 124 24.12 50.64 -2.93
C GLY A 124 25.27 51.51 -2.45
#